data_AF-A0A815LCM2-F1
#
_entry.id   AF-A0A815LCM2-F1
#
_cell.length_a   1.000
_cell.length_b   1.000
_cell.length_c   1.000
_cell.angle_alpha   90.00
_cell.angle_beta   90.00
_cell.angle_gamma   90.00
#
_symmetry.space_group_name_H-M   'P 1'
#
loop_
_entity.id
_entity.type
_entity.pdbx_description
1 polymer ?
#
loop_
_entity_poly.entity_id
_entity_poly.type
_entity_poly.pdbx_seq_one_letter_code
_entity_poly.pdbx_strand_id
1 'polypeptide(L)'
;MLKIIQRRLEPFLERELPATQAGFRKGRGTHDQIANLRWLMKKAREYQEEFYLCFIIYSKAFDCVVHEKLWPVLLEMGVPKHLIILMKNLYTNQQATVKTDYENTNWFNIGKGVRQGCILSPYLFNLYTEHIMTKAEIYETAGGINIGGRNINNIHFADDTTILAETADDLQYLLKKVEKKCSCWTKTKYEKDFRDDKRIHSRTLHRQ
;
A
#
# COMPACT_ATOMS: atom_id res chain seq x y z
N MET A 1 2.17 23.55 12.28
CA MET A 1 1.90 22.37 13.14
C MET A 1 2.05 21.04 12.39
N LEU A 2 1.24 20.73 11.37
CA LEU A 2 1.28 19.40 10.70
C LEU A 2 2.67 19.03 10.14
N LYS A 3 3.42 19.99 9.58
CA LYS A 3 4.79 19.75 9.08
C LYS A 3 5.76 19.29 10.18
N ILE A 4 5.52 19.71 11.43
CA ILE A 4 6.34 19.31 12.59
C ILE A 4 6.02 17.85 12.92
N ILE A 5 4.73 17.48 12.95
CA ILE A 5 4.30 16.09 13.18
C ILE A 5 4.85 15.18 12.08
N GLN A 6 4.80 15.62 10.82
CA GLN A 6 5.33 14.88 9.68
C GLN A 6 6.83 14.59 9.85
N ARG A 7 7.65 15.61 10.15
CA ARG A 7 9.09 15.44 10.42
C ARG A 7 9.37 14.52 11.60
N ARG A 8 8.51 14.52 12.62
CA ARG A 8 8.63 13.61 13.77
C ARG A 8 8.23 12.17 13.43
N LEU A 9 7.43 11.97 12.39
CA LEU A 9 6.98 10.65 11.92
C LEU A 9 7.93 10.02 10.89
N GLU A 10 8.70 10.84 10.15
CA GLU A 10 9.68 10.39 9.15
C GLU A 10 10.63 9.28 9.64
N PRO A 11 11.22 9.33 10.84
CA PRO A 11 12.11 8.26 11.30
C PRO A 11 11.42 6.90 11.44
N PHE A 12 10.13 6.90 11.82
CA PHE A 12 9.33 5.69 11.91
C PHE A 12 8.98 5.19 10.52
N LEU A 13 8.63 6.09 9.60
CA LEU A 13 8.38 5.73 8.21
C LEU A 13 9.61 5.05 7.57
N GLU A 14 10.80 5.62 7.73
CA GLU A 14 12.02 5.05 7.14
C GLU A 14 12.47 3.75 7.80
N ARG A 15 12.13 3.55 9.08
CA ARG A 15 12.43 2.31 9.80
C ARG A 15 11.46 1.18 9.45
N GLU A 16 10.16 1.47 9.40
CA GLU A 16 9.12 0.46 9.21
C GLU A 16 8.91 0.13 7.72
N LEU A 17 9.07 1.09 6.80
CA LEU A 17 8.78 0.83 5.38
C LEU A 17 9.92 0.08 4.68
N PRO A 18 9.61 -1.04 3.99
CA PRO A 18 10.58 -1.84 3.27
C PRO A 18 11.18 -1.08 2.10
N ALA A 19 12.33 -1.54 1.63
CA ALA A 19 12.96 -0.97 0.44
C ALA A 19 12.08 -1.06 -0.82
N THR A 20 11.13 -1.99 -0.86
CA THR A 20 10.20 -2.20 -1.97
C THR A 20 9.07 -1.18 -2.04
N GLN A 21 8.83 -0.41 -0.96
CA GLN A 21 7.86 0.70 -0.95
C GLN A 21 8.53 2.02 -1.34
N ALA A 22 8.04 2.64 -2.41
CA ALA A 22 8.52 3.93 -2.91
C ALA A 22 7.53 5.09 -2.75
N GLY A 23 6.24 4.82 -2.55
CA GLY A 23 5.22 5.86 -2.49
C GLY A 23 5.48 6.82 -1.33
N PHE A 24 5.41 8.13 -1.63
CA PHE A 24 5.55 9.21 -0.65
C PHE A 24 6.86 9.18 0.16
N ARG A 25 7.93 8.62 -0.42
CA ARG A 25 9.27 8.61 0.18
C ARG A 25 10.21 9.53 -0.58
N LYS A 26 11.09 10.19 0.17
CA LYS A 26 12.07 11.11 -0.41
C LYS A 26 13.06 10.34 -1.28
N GLY A 27 13.29 10.82 -2.50
CA GLY A 27 14.26 10.24 -3.43
C GLY A 27 13.81 8.92 -4.06
N ARG A 28 12.51 8.60 -4.00
CA ARG A 28 11.93 7.42 -4.66
C ARG A 28 10.73 7.84 -5.49
N GLY A 29 10.75 7.52 -6.77
CA GLY A 29 9.73 7.89 -7.73
C GLY A 29 9.09 6.69 -8.42
N THR A 30 8.01 6.97 -9.14
CA THR A 30 7.32 5.95 -9.95
C THR A 30 8.25 5.41 -11.05
N HIS A 31 9.12 6.25 -11.61
CA HIS A 31 10.12 5.83 -12.59
C HIS A 31 11.06 4.75 -12.04
N ASP A 32 11.47 4.86 -10.78
CA ASP A 32 12.34 3.88 -10.13
C ASP A 32 11.65 2.53 -10.02
N GLN A 33 10.36 2.50 -9.62
CA GLN A 33 9.62 1.24 -9.50
C GLN A 33 9.29 0.60 -10.84
N ILE A 34 8.96 1.39 -11.86
CA ILE A 34 8.79 0.88 -13.23
C ILE A 34 10.11 0.31 -13.74
N ALA A 35 11.23 0.99 -13.49
CA ALA A 35 12.54 0.50 -13.86
C ALA A 35 12.84 -0.83 -13.15
N ASN A 36 12.67 -0.89 -11.82
CA ASN A 36 12.86 -2.11 -11.04
C ASN A 36 12.06 -3.29 -11.64
N LEU A 37 10.76 -3.11 -11.86
CA LEU A 37 9.92 -4.17 -12.42
C LEU A 37 10.42 -4.64 -13.81
N ARG A 38 10.80 -3.70 -14.68
CA ARG A 38 11.37 -4.02 -16.00
C ARG A 38 12.69 -4.79 -15.89
N TRP A 39 13.54 -4.44 -14.94
CA TRP A 39 14.79 -5.15 -14.68
C TRP A 39 14.54 -6.57 -14.19
N LEU A 40 13.58 -6.77 -13.28
CA LEU A 40 13.19 -8.11 -12.81
C LEU A 40 12.68 -8.98 -13.96
N MET A 41 11.76 -8.46 -14.78
CA MET A 41 11.23 -9.19 -15.95
C MET A 41 12.32 -9.52 -16.96
N LYS A 42 13.22 -8.57 -17.24
CA LYS A 42 14.35 -8.79 -18.15
C LYS A 42 15.28 -9.89 -17.64
N LYS A 43 15.54 -9.91 -16.32
CA LYS A 43 16.41 -10.91 -15.70
C LYS A 43 15.79 -12.29 -15.73
N ALA A 44 14.52 -12.44 -15.36
CA ALA A 44 13.82 -13.73 -15.48
C ALA A 44 13.90 -14.27 -16.91
N ARG A 45 13.66 -13.41 -17.92
CA ARG A 45 13.79 -13.79 -19.34
C ARG A 45 15.22 -14.19 -19.74
N GLU A 46 16.23 -13.50 -19.23
CA GLU A 46 17.65 -13.79 -19.50
C GLU A 46 18.05 -15.18 -18.98
N TYR A 47 17.52 -15.57 -17.82
CA TYR A 47 17.75 -16.88 -17.20
C TYR A 47 16.72 -17.95 -17.60
N GLN A 48 15.77 -17.62 -18.48
CA GLN A 48 14.67 -18.50 -18.90
C GLN A 48 13.82 -19.02 -17.72
N GLU A 49 13.64 -18.18 -16.70
CA GLU A 49 12.77 -18.43 -15.55
C GLU A 49 11.37 -17.90 -15.82
N GLU A 50 10.35 -18.58 -15.28
CA GLU A 50 8.98 -18.09 -15.34
C GLU A 50 8.81 -16.89 -14.40
N PHE A 51 7.98 -15.93 -14.81
CA PHE A 51 7.74 -14.69 -14.08
C PHE A 51 6.25 -14.39 -14.01
N TYR A 52 5.70 -14.43 -12.81
CA TYR A 52 4.31 -14.11 -12.55
C TYR A 52 4.19 -12.86 -11.72
N LEU A 53 3.29 -11.97 -12.13
CA LEU A 53 2.95 -10.77 -11.36
C LEU A 53 1.44 -10.58 -11.27
N CYS A 54 1.01 -9.99 -10.16
CA CYS A 54 -0.36 -9.55 -9.96
C CYS A 54 -0.38 -8.14 -9.37
N PHE A 55 -1.10 -7.23 -10.02
CA PHE A 55 -1.38 -5.92 -9.45
C PHE A 55 -2.57 -6.01 -8.49
N ILE A 56 -2.39 -5.48 -7.29
CA ILE A 56 -3.39 -5.28 -6.25
C ILE A 56 -3.61 -3.78 -6.13
N ILE A 57 -4.85 -3.35 -6.39
CA ILE A 57 -5.27 -1.96 -6.22
C ILE A 57 -6.32 -1.92 -5.10
N TYR A 58 -6.13 -1.04 -4.13
CA TYR A 58 -7.09 -0.81 -3.05
C TYR A 58 -8.17 0.17 -3.53
N SER A 59 -9.41 -0.30 -3.72
CA SER A 59 -10.54 0.57 -4.00
C SER A 59 -10.68 1.66 -2.92
N LYS A 60 -10.53 2.93 -3.29
CA LYS A 60 -10.60 4.09 -2.37
C LYS A 60 -9.69 3.93 -1.16
N ALA A 61 -8.42 3.62 -1.39
CA ALA A 61 -7.45 3.22 -0.37
C ALA A 61 -7.41 4.17 0.85
N PHE A 62 -7.35 5.48 0.59
CA PHE A 62 -7.32 6.52 1.62
C PHE A 62 -8.60 6.51 2.46
N ASP A 63 -9.77 6.22 1.88
CA ASP A 63 -11.07 6.22 2.56
C ASP A 63 -11.32 4.94 3.39
N CYS A 64 -10.45 3.93 3.27
CA CYS A 64 -10.64 2.62 3.91
C CYS A 64 -9.92 2.45 5.25
N VAL A 65 -9.06 3.39 5.65
CA VAL A 65 -8.30 3.31 6.90
C VAL A 65 -9.24 3.42 8.11
N VAL A 66 -9.29 2.39 8.95
CA VAL A 66 -10.14 2.39 10.14
C VAL A 66 -9.40 3.08 11.29
N HIS A 67 -9.92 4.21 11.78
CA HIS A 67 -9.25 5.01 12.82
C HIS A 67 -8.97 4.22 14.10
N GLU A 68 -9.94 3.40 14.54
CA GLU A 68 -9.79 2.56 15.73
C GLU A 68 -8.62 1.57 15.64
N LYS A 69 -8.25 1.16 14.43
CA LYS A 69 -7.12 0.27 14.15
C LYS A 69 -5.83 1.03 13.90
N LEU A 70 -5.91 2.22 13.33
CA LEU A 70 -4.74 3.05 13.02
C LEU A 70 -3.93 3.40 14.28
N TRP A 71 -4.58 3.81 15.37
CA TRP A 71 -3.85 4.26 16.57
C TRP A 71 -3.06 3.13 17.28
N PRO A 72 -3.64 1.93 17.50
CA PRO A 72 -2.88 0.79 17.99
C PRO A 72 -1.71 0.39 17.09
N VAL A 73 -1.90 0.43 15.77
CA VAL A 73 -0.83 0.13 14.80
C VAL A 73 0.37 1.07 14.98
N LEU A 74 0.12 2.38 15.06
CA LEU A 74 1.19 3.35 15.28
C LEU A 74 1.88 3.15 16.63
N LEU A 75 1.14 2.75 17.66
CA LEU A 75 1.71 2.47 18.97
C LEU A 75 2.61 1.24 18.94
N GLU A 76 2.20 0.18 18.23
CA GLU A 76 3.01 -1.03 18.04
C GLU A 76 4.30 -0.74 17.26
N MET A 77 4.22 0.15 16.26
CA MET A 77 5.38 0.69 15.54
C MET A 77 6.20 1.68 16.38
N GLY A 78 5.96 1.79 17.69
CA GLY A 78 6.76 2.60 18.61
C GLY A 78 6.60 4.11 18.47
N VAL A 79 5.57 4.59 17.76
CA VAL A 79 5.29 6.04 17.68
C VAL A 79 4.90 6.54 19.08
N PRO A 80 5.52 7.64 19.59
CA PRO A 80 5.24 8.15 20.91
C PRO A 80 3.75 8.49 21.12
N LYS A 81 3.20 8.09 22.28
CA LYS A 81 1.78 8.29 22.64
C LYS A 81 1.31 9.73 22.48
N HIS A 82 2.14 10.71 22.82
CA HIS A 82 1.78 12.13 22.68
C HIS A 82 1.57 12.55 21.21
N LEU A 83 2.37 12.02 20.26
CA LEU A 83 2.16 12.25 18.83
C LEU A 83 0.90 11.56 18.34
N ILE A 84 0.63 10.34 18.81
CA ILE A 84 -0.60 9.61 18.49
C ILE A 84 -1.82 10.39 18.97
N ILE A 85 -1.81 10.94 20.19
CA ILE A 85 -2.90 11.77 20.72
C ILE A 85 -3.12 13.01 19.84
N LEU A 86 -2.05 13.72 19.46
CA LEU A 86 -2.16 14.87 18.56
C LEU A 86 -2.80 14.49 17.23
N MET A 87 -2.38 13.37 16.62
CA MET A 87 -2.97 12.88 15.38
C MET A 87 -4.41 12.45 15.58
N LYS A 88 -4.73 11.70 16.63
CA LYS A 88 -6.09 11.25 16.96
C LYS A 88 -7.04 12.44 17.15
N ASN A 89 -6.59 13.51 17.77
CA ASN A 89 -7.39 14.74 17.93
C ASN A 89 -7.71 15.39 16.59
N LEU A 90 -6.84 15.27 15.58
CA LEU A 90 -7.17 15.70 14.21
C LEU A 90 -8.30 14.86 13.62
N TYR A 91 -8.45 13.58 14.01
CA TYR A 91 -9.44 12.66 13.47
C TYR A 91 -10.74 12.52 14.27
N THR A 92 -10.79 13.09 15.47
CA THR A 92 -11.96 12.98 16.34
C THR A 92 -13.08 13.94 15.91
N ASN A 93 -14.34 13.47 15.95
CA ASN A 93 -15.56 14.25 15.65
C ASN A 93 -15.52 15.02 14.32
N GLN A 94 -14.85 14.44 13.32
CA GLN A 94 -14.84 15.02 11.98
C GLN A 94 -16.20 14.93 11.32
N GLN A 95 -16.61 16.01 10.66
CA GLN A 95 -17.80 16.05 9.84
C GLN A 95 -17.44 16.52 8.43
N ALA A 96 -18.16 16.02 7.43
CA ALA A 96 -18.07 16.46 6.05
C ALA A 96 -19.46 16.72 5.47
N THR A 97 -19.49 17.48 4.40
CA THR A 97 -20.65 17.68 3.52
C THR A 97 -20.15 17.64 2.08
N VAL A 98 -21.02 17.23 1.15
CA VAL A 98 -20.74 17.25 -0.28
C VAL A 98 -21.27 18.55 -0.86
N LYS A 99 -20.38 19.35 -1.46
CA LYS A 99 -20.77 20.54 -2.22
C LYS A 99 -21.25 20.13 -3.60
N THR A 100 -22.48 20.50 -3.95
CA THR A 100 -23.04 20.33 -5.30
C THR A 100 -23.17 21.70 -5.98
N ASP A 101 -23.59 21.72 -7.25
CA ASP A 101 -23.81 22.96 -8.00
C ASP A 101 -24.99 23.79 -7.47
N TYR A 102 -25.90 23.16 -6.72
CA TYR A 102 -27.09 23.81 -6.17
C TYR A 102 -26.91 24.18 -4.69
N GLU A 103 -26.54 23.20 -3.86
CA GLU A 103 -26.36 23.38 -2.43
C GLU A 103 -25.41 22.34 -1.81
N ASN A 104 -25.05 22.55 -0.54
CA ASN A 104 -24.34 21.55 0.23
C ASN A 104 -25.31 20.51 0.77
N THR A 105 -24.92 19.24 0.77
CA THR A 105 -25.71 18.20 1.43
C THR A 105 -25.73 18.38 2.96
N ASN A 106 -26.54 17.61 3.65
CA ASN A 106 -26.46 17.50 5.11
C ASN A 106 -25.06 17.08 5.55
N TRP A 107 -24.64 17.59 6.71
CA TRP A 107 -23.40 17.17 7.37
C TRP A 107 -23.50 15.72 7.82
N PHE A 108 -22.42 14.97 7.65
CA PHE A 108 -22.29 13.60 8.13
C PHE A 108 -20.95 13.40 8.83
N ASN A 109 -20.91 12.47 9.77
CA ASN A 109 -19.69 12.16 10.53
C ASN A 109 -18.73 11.28 9.70
N ILE A 110 -17.43 11.59 9.77
CA ILE A 110 -16.38 10.79 9.15
C ILE A 110 -15.92 9.74 10.16
N GLY A 111 -16.26 8.46 9.91
CA GLY A 111 -15.87 7.35 10.78
C GLY A 111 -14.63 6.55 10.31
N LYS A 112 -14.13 6.82 9.11
CA LYS A 112 -12.96 6.14 8.52
C LYS A 112 -12.30 7.00 7.46
N GLY A 113 -11.08 6.63 7.13
CA GLY A 113 -10.27 7.22 6.07
C GLY A 113 -9.31 8.28 6.56
N VAL A 114 -8.20 8.44 5.85
CA VAL A 114 -7.25 9.52 6.05
C VAL A 114 -7.65 10.73 5.18
N ARG A 115 -7.38 11.95 5.66
CA ARG A 115 -7.81 13.19 4.97
C ARG A 115 -7.10 13.37 3.63
N GLN A 116 -7.81 13.31 2.50
CA GLN A 116 -7.21 13.62 1.21
C GLN A 116 -6.70 15.08 1.19
N GLY A 117 -5.51 15.31 0.62
CA GLY A 117 -4.85 16.62 0.62
C GLY A 117 -4.11 16.99 1.92
N CYS A 118 -4.25 16.21 3.00
CA CYS A 118 -3.46 16.42 4.22
C CYS A 118 -2.07 15.80 4.10
N ILE A 119 -1.04 16.56 4.47
CA ILE A 119 0.36 16.13 4.36
C ILE A 119 0.73 14.90 5.22
N LEU A 120 -0.06 14.59 6.26
CA LEU A 120 0.15 13.41 7.11
C LEU A 120 -0.50 12.14 6.54
N SER A 121 -1.56 12.29 5.75
CA SER A 121 -2.37 11.16 5.28
C SER A 121 -1.58 10.11 4.52
N PRO A 122 -0.64 10.47 3.62
CA PRO A 122 0.16 9.47 2.93
C PRO A 122 1.05 8.64 3.87
N TYR A 123 1.58 9.25 4.93
CA TYR A 123 2.44 8.58 5.90
C TYR A 123 1.62 7.62 6.77
N LEU A 124 0.46 8.08 7.23
CA LEU A 124 -0.47 7.27 8.01
C LEU A 124 -0.97 6.08 7.18
N PHE A 125 -1.26 6.31 5.90
CA PHE A 125 -1.66 5.25 4.97
C PHE A 125 -0.55 4.22 4.80
N ASN A 126 0.67 4.65 4.46
CA ASN A 126 1.80 3.75 4.25
C ASN A 126 2.14 2.92 5.50
N LEU A 127 2.15 3.53 6.69
CA LEU A 127 2.40 2.79 7.94
C LEU A 127 1.27 1.77 8.21
N TYR A 128 0.03 2.15 7.93
CA TYR A 128 -1.12 1.26 8.11
C TYR A 128 -1.09 0.06 7.16
N THR A 129 -0.80 0.28 5.88
CA THR A 129 -0.70 -0.80 4.90
C THR A 129 0.51 -1.68 5.16
N GLU A 130 1.66 -1.10 5.51
CA GLU A 130 2.85 -1.85 5.87
C GLU A 130 2.61 -2.77 7.06
N HIS A 131 1.91 -2.28 8.08
CA HIS A 131 1.51 -3.12 9.21
C HIS A 131 0.69 -4.33 8.75
N ILE A 132 -0.23 -4.15 7.81
CA ILE A 132 -1.03 -5.25 7.26
C ILE A 132 -0.15 -6.24 6.49
N MET A 133 0.80 -5.77 5.68
CA MET A 133 1.75 -6.61 4.94
C MET A 133 2.63 -7.43 5.88
N THR A 134 3.18 -6.78 6.92
CA THR A 134 3.96 -7.42 7.99
C THR A 134 3.11 -8.47 8.73
N LYS A 135 1.86 -8.14 9.11
CA LYS A 135 0.96 -9.11 9.76
C LYS A 135 0.48 -10.21 8.82
N ALA A 136 0.58 -10.04 7.50
CA ALA A 136 0.37 -11.09 6.53
C ALA A 136 1.60 -12.02 6.40
N GLU A 137 2.71 -11.69 7.08
CA GLU A 137 3.99 -12.42 7.06
C GLU A 137 4.53 -12.53 5.64
N ILE A 138 4.30 -11.51 4.82
CA ILE A 138 4.65 -11.62 3.41
C ILE A 138 6.16 -11.75 3.23
N TYR A 139 6.97 -11.07 4.05
CA TYR A 139 8.43 -11.04 3.90
C TYR A 139 9.10 -12.35 4.34
N GLU A 140 8.46 -13.11 5.23
CA GLU A 140 8.92 -14.40 5.73
C GLU A 140 8.36 -15.59 4.92
N THR A 141 7.38 -15.33 4.07
CA THR A 141 6.71 -16.37 3.29
C THR A 141 7.56 -16.80 2.10
N ALA A 142 7.72 -18.12 1.94
CA ALA A 142 8.31 -18.71 0.74
C ALA A 142 7.50 -18.35 -0.52
N GLY A 143 8.20 -18.27 -1.66
CA GLY A 143 7.67 -17.69 -2.90
C GLY A 143 8.15 -16.27 -3.11
N GLY A 144 7.93 -15.71 -4.30
CA GLY A 144 8.63 -14.51 -4.76
C GLY A 144 9.61 -14.82 -5.86
N ILE A 145 10.56 -13.91 -6.05
CA ILE A 145 11.62 -14.04 -7.05
C ILE A 145 12.96 -13.85 -6.35
N ASN A 146 13.89 -14.77 -6.56
CA ASN A 146 15.20 -14.71 -5.94
C ASN A 146 16.23 -14.04 -6.86
N ILE A 147 16.74 -12.88 -6.46
CA ILE A 147 17.78 -12.18 -7.22
C ILE A 147 18.96 -11.86 -6.30
N GLY A 148 20.12 -12.42 -6.63
CA GLY A 148 21.35 -12.17 -5.86
C GLY A 148 21.24 -12.59 -4.40
N GLY A 149 20.49 -13.66 -4.12
CA GLY A 149 20.26 -14.17 -2.76
C GLY A 149 19.21 -13.39 -1.96
N ARG A 150 18.48 -12.46 -2.58
CA ARG A 150 17.38 -11.71 -1.96
C ARG A 150 16.07 -12.12 -2.60
N ASN A 151 15.12 -12.51 -1.77
CA ASN A 151 13.75 -12.76 -2.21
C ASN A 151 12.98 -11.42 -2.32
N ILE A 152 12.38 -11.19 -3.48
CA ILE A 152 11.48 -10.07 -3.74
C ILE A 152 10.13 -10.65 -4.14
N ASN A 153 9.13 -10.50 -3.27
CA ASN A 153 7.77 -10.97 -3.52
C ASN A 153 6.74 -9.84 -3.64
N ASN A 154 7.13 -8.60 -3.36
CA ASN A 154 6.27 -7.43 -3.50
C ASN A 154 7.04 -6.17 -3.93
N ILE A 155 6.35 -5.30 -4.66
CA ILE A 155 6.77 -3.94 -4.99
C ILE A 155 5.59 -3.02 -4.73
N HIS A 156 5.83 -1.88 -4.09
CA HIS A 156 4.76 -0.94 -3.76
C HIS A 156 5.05 0.49 -4.22
N PHE A 157 3.99 1.15 -4.67
CA PHE A 157 3.94 2.59 -4.82
C PHE A 157 2.63 3.12 -4.24
N ALA A 158 2.69 3.64 -3.02
CA ALA A 158 1.51 4.10 -2.30
C ALA A 158 0.50 2.95 -2.12
N ASP A 159 -0.70 3.08 -2.68
CA ASP A 159 -1.75 2.08 -2.69
C ASP A 159 -1.60 1.02 -3.80
N ASP A 160 -0.77 1.26 -4.81
CA ASP A 160 -0.47 0.25 -5.81
C ASP A 160 0.51 -0.77 -5.25
N THR A 161 0.08 -2.04 -5.18
CA THR A 161 0.90 -3.15 -4.72
C THR A 161 1.01 -4.18 -5.83
N THR A 162 2.23 -4.57 -6.19
CA THR A 162 2.51 -5.65 -7.15
C THR A 162 3.07 -6.83 -6.38
N ILE A 163 2.42 -7.99 -6.46
CA ILE A 163 2.95 -9.25 -5.93
C ILE A 163 3.64 -9.99 -7.05
N LEU A 164 4.80 -10.57 -6.75
CA LEU A 164 5.69 -11.25 -7.69
C LEU A 164 5.91 -12.69 -7.24
N ALA A 165 6.03 -13.63 -8.18
CA ALA A 165 6.48 -14.98 -7.90
C ALA A 165 7.04 -15.68 -9.15
N GLU A 166 7.89 -16.70 -8.93
CA GLU A 166 8.39 -17.61 -9.96
C GLU A 166 7.34 -18.65 -10.40
N THR A 167 6.35 -18.96 -9.56
CA THR A 167 5.27 -19.90 -9.89
C THR A 167 3.88 -19.30 -9.69
N ALA A 168 2.89 -19.76 -10.47
CA ALA A 168 1.50 -19.33 -10.32
C ALA A 168 0.90 -19.74 -8.96
N ASP A 169 1.32 -20.89 -8.42
CA ASP A 169 0.86 -21.39 -7.11
C ASP A 169 1.38 -20.52 -5.97
N ASP A 170 2.66 -20.12 -6.01
CA ASP A 170 3.24 -19.20 -5.04
C ASP A 170 2.57 -17.83 -5.10
N LEU A 171 2.35 -17.30 -6.32
CA LEU A 171 1.62 -16.04 -6.50
C LEU A 171 0.22 -16.13 -5.87
N GLN A 172 -0.51 -17.21 -6.15
CA GLN A 172 -1.85 -17.42 -5.63
C GLN A 172 -1.85 -17.57 -4.10
N TYR A 173 -0.82 -18.19 -3.53
CA TYR A 173 -0.65 -18.34 -2.08
C TYR A 173 -0.37 -17.00 -1.40
N LEU A 174 0.57 -16.21 -1.93
CA LEU A 174 0.88 -14.86 -1.46
C LEU A 174 -0.35 -13.95 -1.52
N LEU A 175 -1.08 -13.97 -2.64
CA LEU A 175 -2.33 -13.21 -2.80
C LEU A 175 -3.37 -13.58 -1.75
N LYS A 176 -3.56 -14.88 -1.46
CA LYS A 176 -4.51 -15.33 -0.42
C LYS A 176 -4.12 -14.85 0.96
N LYS A 177 -2.82 -14.84 1.31
CA LYS A 177 -2.33 -14.30 2.58
C LYS A 177 -2.65 -12.81 2.73
N VAL A 178 -2.30 -12.01 1.72
CA VAL A 178 -2.56 -10.56 1.71
C VAL A 178 -4.06 -10.29 1.77
N GLU A 179 -4.86 -10.95 0.95
CA GLU A 179 -6.32 -10.78 0.90
C GLU A 179 -6.97 -11.13 2.24
N LYS A 180 -6.61 -12.28 2.83
CA LYS A 180 -7.10 -12.71 4.14
C LYS A 180 -6.81 -11.65 5.19
N LYS A 181 -5.56 -11.19 5.29
CA LYS A 181 -5.18 -10.21 6.31
C LYS A 181 -5.86 -8.88 6.04
N CYS A 182 -5.80 -8.35 4.83
CA CYS A 182 -6.41 -7.06 4.53
C CYS A 182 -7.93 -7.06 4.78
N SER A 183 -8.66 -8.17 4.57
CA SER A 183 -10.09 -8.26 4.89
C SER A 183 -10.39 -8.08 6.39
N CYS A 184 -9.46 -8.50 7.26
CA CYS A 184 -9.56 -8.29 8.70
C CYS A 184 -9.30 -6.84 9.10
N TRP A 185 -8.65 -6.03 8.27
CA TRP A 185 -8.19 -4.67 8.60
C TRP A 185 -8.84 -3.57 7.76
N THR A 186 -9.43 -3.90 6.61
CA THR A 186 -10.06 -2.99 5.65
C THR A 186 -11.28 -3.64 5.00
N LYS A 187 -12.30 -2.86 4.60
CA LYS A 187 -13.47 -3.34 3.83
C LYS A 187 -13.26 -3.15 2.32
N THR A 188 -12.02 -3.24 1.84
CA THR A 188 -11.65 -2.84 0.49
C THR A 188 -11.85 -3.98 -0.51
N LYS A 189 -12.38 -3.65 -1.70
CA LYS A 189 -12.43 -4.54 -2.86
C LYS A 189 -11.10 -4.46 -3.62
N TYR A 190 -10.60 -5.62 -4.08
CA TYR A 190 -9.41 -5.75 -4.91
C TYR A 190 -9.79 -5.87 -6.38
N GLU A 191 -9.02 -5.22 -7.23
CA GLU A 191 -8.92 -5.58 -8.63
C GLU A 191 -7.57 -6.30 -8.84
N LYS A 192 -7.59 -7.41 -9.58
CA LYS A 192 -6.43 -8.26 -9.84
C LYS A 192 -6.18 -8.26 -11.35
N ASP A 193 -5.06 -7.69 -11.79
CA ASP A 193 -4.57 -7.83 -13.18
C ASP A 193 -3.40 -8.81 -13.17
N PHE A 194 -3.61 -9.97 -13.81
CA PHE A 194 -2.63 -11.05 -13.90
C PHE A 194 -1.85 -10.92 -15.20
N ARG A 195 -0.52 -10.89 -15.10
CA ARG A 195 0.36 -10.94 -16.27
C ARG A 195 1.38 -12.06 -16.12
N ASP A 196 1.45 -12.87 -17.16
CA ASP A 196 2.44 -13.90 -17.41
C ASP A 196 3.22 -13.47 -18.66
N ASP A 197 4.53 -13.70 -18.67
CA ASP A 197 5.43 -13.39 -19.79
C ASP A 197 4.91 -13.94 -21.13
N LYS A 198 4.13 -15.02 -21.12
CA LYS A 198 3.50 -15.60 -22.32
C LYS A 198 2.36 -14.76 -22.93
N ARG A 199 1.84 -13.74 -22.23
CA ARG A 199 0.69 -12.91 -22.69
C ARG A 199 1.00 -11.42 -22.84
N ILE A 200 2.26 -11.01 -22.91
CA ILE A 200 2.65 -9.61 -23.17
C ILE A 200 2.48 -9.26 -24.66
N HIS A 201 1.34 -9.58 -25.26
CA HIS A 201 0.88 -9.04 -26.54
C HIS A 201 -0.46 -8.35 -26.31
N SER A 202 -0.36 -7.01 -26.18
CA SER A 202 -1.38 -5.98 -26.38
C SER A 202 -2.83 -6.31 -25.96
N ARG A 203 -3.31 -5.66 -24.91
CA ARG A 203 -4.70 -5.18 -24.89
C ARG A 203 -4.77 -3.72 -24.48
N THR A 204 -5.15 -2.92 -25.46
CA THR A 204 -5.57 -1.52 -25.40
C THR A 204 -6.71 -1.37 -24.39
N LEU A 205 -6.54 -0.49 -23.41
CA LEU A 205 -7.62 -0.05 -22.52
C LEU A 205 -8.62 0.77 -23.35
N HIS A 206 -9.77 0.20 -23.69
CA HIS A 206 -10.94 0.99 -24.05
C HIS A 206 -11.63 1.42 -22.76
N ARG A 207 -11.50 2.71 -22.44
CA ARG A 207 -12.41 3.42 -21.55
C ARG A 207 -13.73 3.62 -22.31
N GLN A 208 -14.84 3.20 -21.73
CA GLN A 208 -16.15 3.85 -21.90
C GLN A 208 -16.44 4.61 -20.62
#